data_AF-A0A1M3I833-F1
#
_entry.id   AF-A0A1M3I833-F1
#
_cell.length_a   1.000
_cell.length_b   1.000
_cell.length_c   1.000
_cell.angle_alpha   90.00
_cell.angle_beta   90.00
_cell.angle_gamma   90.00
#
_symmetry.space_group_name_H-M   'P 1'
#
loop_
_entity.id
_entity.type
_entity.pdbx_description
1 polymer ?
#
loop_
_entity_poly.entity_id
_entity_poly.type
_entity_poly.pdbx_seq_one_letter_code
_entity_poly.pdbx_strand_id
1 'polypeptide(L)'
;MSGEGILPSRRAELRHGRSKIKRGTVICPVCNADATIHGSERVTPLVKTMWCRCSNIDCSMSWRMQLSFEYVISASGIDHRLDLPLAPADLQRRIYPPPGADPPTAPEHDPNQLQMFADDGDPLAAPAPLTPCPGE
;
A
#
# COMPACT_ATOMS: atom_id res chain seq x y z
N MET A 1 0.77 23.96 48.83
CA MET A 1 1.91 23.48 48.03
C MET A 1 1.34 22.71 46.88
N SER A 2 1.24 23.39 45.73
CA SER A 2 0.54 22.93 44.53
C SER A 2 1.29 21.76 43.89
N GLY A 3 0.53 20.76 43.44
CA GLY A 3 1.05 19.53 42.87
C GLY A 3 1.63 19.73 41.47
N GLU A 4 2.79 19.10 41.25
CA GLU A 4 3.40 18.95 39.93
C GLU A 4 3.23 17.49 39.50
N GLY A 5 2.12 17.22 38.82
CA GLY A 5 1.91 15.95 38.12
C GLY A 5 2.60 15.99 36.77
N ILE A 6 3.87 15.59 36.73
CA ILE A 6 4.58 15.32 35.48
C ILE A 6 4.03 14.01 34.92
N LEU A 7 3.17 14.10 33.89
CA LEU A 7 2.84 12.94 33.06
C LEU A 7 4.14 12.45 32.40
N PRO A 8 4.58 11.20 32.62
CA PRO A 8 5.72 10.68 31.88
C PRO A 8 5.31 10.55 30.41
N SER A 9 5.92 11.36 29.55
CA SER A 9 6.05 11.10 28.12
C SER A 9 6.64 9.70 27.98
N ARG A 10 5.78 8.72 27.69
CA ARG A 10 6.21 7.33 27.50
C ARG A 10 7.29 7.33 26.43
N ARG A 11 8.52 7.05 26.85
CA ARG A 11 9.63 6.66 26.00
C ARG A 11 9.12 5.53 25.11
N ALA A 12 8.98 5.82 23.83
CA ALA A 12 8.80 4.80 22.81
C ALA A 12 10.11 4.01 22.76
N GLU A 13 10.19 2.96 23.58
CA GLU A 13 11.18 1.90 23.40
C GLU A 13 11.04 1.40 21.97
N LEU A 14 12.13 1.52 21.21
CA LEU A 14 12.27 1.04 19.84
C LEU A 14 12.15 -0.49 19.81
N ARG A 15 10.93 -0.99 19.85
CA ARG A 15 10.60 -2.33 19.38
C ARG A 15 10.46 -2.24 17.87
N HIS A 16 11.17 -3.11 17.14
CA HIS A 16 10.96 -3.41 15.72
C HIS A 16 9.58 -4.07 15.50
N GLY A 17 8.52 -3.43 15.98
CA GLY A 17 7.13 -3.80 15.80
C GLY A 17 6.52 -2.82 14.84
N ARG A 18 6.15 -3.32 13.64
CA ARG A 18 5.33 -2.68 12.61
C ARG A 18 4.82 -1.32 13.05
N SER A 19 5.40 -0.22 12.53
CA SER A 19 4.85 1.12 12.78
C SER A 19 3.36 1.05 12.45
N LYS A 20 2.49 1.17 13.46
CA LYS A 20 1.06 1.32 13.19
C LYS A 20 0.97 2.62 12.41
N ILE A 21 0.87 2.51 11.08
CA ILE A 21 0.57 3.65 10.22
C ILE A 21 -0.71 4.21 10.81
N LYS A 22 -0.62 5.34 11.52
CA LYS A 22 -1.79 6.06 12.02
C LYS A 22 -2.58 6.39 10.77
N ARG A 23 -3.68 5.67 10.58
CA ARG A 23 -4.54 5.81 9.41
C ARG A 23 -5.13 7.22 9.44
N GLY A 24 -4.70 8.07 8.51
CA GLY A 24 -5.42 9.27 8.07
C GLY A 24 -5.83 10.27 9.16
N THR A 25 -4.93 10.67 10.06
CA THR A 25 -5.18 11.87 10.86
C THR A 25 -4.80 13.11 10.04
N VAL A 26 -5.72 14.07 10.01
CA VAL A 26 -5.49 15.38 9.39
C VAL A 26 -4.59 16.16 10.33
N ILE A 27 -3.55 16.80 9.82
CA ILE A 27 -2.56 17.52 10.65
C ILE A 27 -2.95 18.99 10.71
N CYS A 28 -2.92 19.57 11.91
CA CYS A 28 -3.14 21.00 12.11
C CYS A 28 -1.98 21.82 11.49
N PRO A 29 -2.25 22.81 10.62
CA PRO A 29 -1.19 23.59 9.97
C PRO A 29 -0.44 24.52 10.91
N VAL A 30 -0.99 24.81 12.10
CA VAL A 30 -0.38 25.74 13.07
C VAL A 30 0.52 25.01 14.06
N CYS A 31 0.01 23.95 14.70
CA CYS A 31 0.72 23.28 15.79
C CYS A 31 1.17 21.85 15.46
N ASN A 32 0.94 21.38 14.23
CA ASN A 32 1.28 20.03 13.76
C ASN A 32 0.70 18.87 14.61
N ALA A 33 -0.29 19.17 15.46
CA ALA A 33 -1.01 18.14 16.22
C ALA A 33 -2.05 17.45 15.33
N ASP A 34 -2.48 16.26 15.76
CA ASP A 34 -3.56 15.53 15.12
C ASP A 34 -4.88 16.33 15.20
N ALA A 35 -5.74 16.19 14.19
CA ALA A 35 -7.04 16.82 14.12
C ALA A 35 -8.16 15.80 13.96
N THR A 36 -9.34 16.14 14.49
CA THR A 36 -10.55 15.31 14.41
C THR A 36 -11.51 15.90 13.39
N ILE A 37 -12.08 15.04 12.53
CA ILE A 37 -13.09 15.42 11.54
C ILE A 37 -14.47 15.34 12.20
N HIS A 38 -15.19 16.46 12.25
CA HIS A 38 -16.52 16.52 12.87
C HIS A 38 -17.66 16.37 11.86
N GLY A 39 -17.42 16.82 10.63
CA GLY A 39 -18.42 16.80 9.58
C GLY A 39 -17.76 16.59 8.24
N SER A 40 -18.50 15.96 7.34
CA SER A 40 -18.07 15.83 5.96
C SER A 40 -19.24 15.92 5.02
N GLU A 41 -19.11 16.76 4.01
CA GLU A 41 -20.11 16.99 2.97
C GLU A 41 -19.52 16.54 1.63
N ARG A 42 -20.27 15.71 0.90
CA ARG A 42 -19.90 15.31 -0.45
C ARG A 42 -20.46 16.35 -1.41
N VAL A 43 -19.57 17.16 -2.00
CA VAL A 43 -19.95 18.21 -2.95
C VAL A 43 -20.12 17.61 -4.34
N THR A 44 -19.15 16.81 -4.78
CA THR A 44 -19.19 16.07 -6.05
C THR A 44 -18.70 14.63 -5.84
N PRO A 45 -18.79 13.75 -6.84
CA PRO A 45 -18.16 12.44 -6.76
C PRO A 45 -16.66 12.50 -6.49
N LEU A 46 -16.00 13.58 -6.94
CA LEU A 46 -14.55 13.80 -6.89
C LEU A 46 -14.08 14.68 -5.73
N VAL A 47 -14.97 15.50 -5.15
CA VAL A 47 -14.60 16.49 -4.15
C VAL A 47 -15.45 16.34 -2.89
N LYS A 48 -14.78 16.20 -1.76
CA LYS A 48 -15.40 16.10 -0.43
C LYS A 48 -14.90 17.24 0.46
N THR A 49 -15.83 18.03 0.98
CA THR A 49 -15.53 19.04 2.00
C THR A 49 -15.53 18.39 3.38
N MET A 50 -14.59 18.76 4.23
CA MET A 50 -14.49 18.29 5.62
C MET A 50 -14.28 19.46 6.58
N TRP A 51 -14.91 19.37 7.75
CA TRP A 51 -14.71 20.28 8.87
C TRP A 51 -13.89 19.57 9.95
N CYS A 52 -12.77 20.18 10.30
CA CYS A 52 -11.78 19.62 11.20
C CYS A 52 -11.56 20.55 12.39
N ARG A 53 -11.23 19.95 13.53
CA ARG A 53 -10.84 20.65 14.75
C ARG A 53 -9.53 20.07 15.26
N CYS A 54 -8.61 20.94 15.67
CA CYS A 54 -7.36 20.55 16.30
C CYS A 54 -7.63 19.85 17.64
N SER A 55 -6.90 18.77 17.91
CA SER A 55 -6.95 18.08 19.21
C SER A 55 -6.21 18.82 20.32
N ASN A 56 -5.24 19.67 19.98
CA ASN A 56 -4.54 20.49 20.96
C ASN A 56 -5.46 21.62 21.45
N ILE A 57 -5.74 21.66 22.75
CA ILE A 57 -6.61 22.63 23.40
C ILE A 57 -6.04 24.04 23.30
N ASP A 58 -4.71 24.20 23.34
CA ASP A 58 -4.06 25.52 23.24
C ASP A 58 -4.23 26.11 21.83
N CYS A 59 -4.17 25.26 20.80
CA CYS A 59 -4.37 25.70 19.43
C CYS A 59 -5.86 25.88 19.12
N SER A 60 -6.70 24.91 19.49
CA SER A 60 -8.16 24.83 19.31
C SER A 60 -8.72 25.21 17.93
N MET A 61 -7.85 25.36 16.93
CA MET A 61 -8.21 25.83 15.60
C MET A 61 -9.20 24.87 14.95
N SER A 62 -10.22 25.43 14.32
CA SER A 62 -11.15 24.70 13.47
C SER A 62 -11.06 25.25 12.05
N TRP A 63 -11.03 24.36 11.07
CA TRP A 63 -10.89 24.73 9.67
C TRP A 63 -11.75 23.85 8.76
N ARG A 64 -11.98 24.37 7.57
CA ARG A 64 -12.61 23.65 6.46
C ARG A 64 -11.53 23.28 5.46
N MET A 65 -11.48 22.03 5.05
CA MET A 65 -10.60 21.57 3.97
C MET A 65 -11.39 20.82 2.90
N GLN A 66 -10.80 20.73 1.72
CA GLN A 66 -11.35 19.96 0.60
C GLN A 66 -10.40 18.81 0.27
N LEU A 67 -10.97 17.64 0.05
CA LEU A 67 -10.27 16.46 -0.45
C LEU A 67 -10.74 16.20 -1.88
N SER A 68 -9.80 16.24 -2.82
CA SER A 68 -10.01 15.98 -4.25
C SER A 68 -9.39 14.65 -4.67
N PHE A 69 -10.11 13.89 -5.48
CA PHE A 69 -9.57 12.73 -6.20
C PHE A 69 -9.01 13.21 -7.55
N GLU A 70 -7.71 13.04 -7.78
CA GLU A 70 -7.03 13.54 -8.99
C GLU A 70 -6.82 12.46 -10.05
N TYR A 71 -6.29 11.30 -9.65
CA TYR A 71 -5.98 10.19 -10.54
C TYR A 71 -6.28 8.84 -9.87
N VAL A 72 -6.52 7.84 -10.71
CA VAL A 72 -6.77 6.46 -10.26
C VAL A 72 -5.46 5.70 -10.27
N ILE A 73 -5.07 5.15 -9.12
CA ILE A 73 -3.85 4.29 -9.02
C ILE A 73 -4.14 2.88 -9.53
N SER A 74 -5.34 2.37 -9.28
CA SER A 74 -5.82 1.06 -9.73
C SER A 74 -7.32 1.15 -9.99
N ALA A 75 -7.79 0.61 -11.12
CA ALA A 75 -9.20 0.61 -11.47
C ALA A 75 -10.06 -0.04 -10.37
N SER A 76 -11.25 0.50 -10.13
CA SER A 76 -12.22 -0.11 -9.21
C SER A 76 -12.83 -1.36 -9.84
N GLY A 77 -13.07 -2.41 -9.04
CA GLY A 77 -13.80 -3.60 -9.49
C GLY A 77 -15.32 -3.41 -9.61
N ILE A 78 -15.82 -2.19 -9.36
CA ILE A 78 -17.23 -1.84 -9.49
C ILE A 78 -17.38 -0.91 -10.69
N ASP A 79 -18.35 -1.20 -11.56
CA ASP A 79 -18.66 -0.38 -12.72
C ASP A 79 -19.25 0.96 -12.28
N HIS A 80 -18.48 2.03 -12.48
CA HIS A 80 -18.83 3.39 -12.12
C HIS A 80 -18.34 4.35 -13.20
N ARG A 81 -19.20 5.31 -13.56
CA ARG A 81 -18.90 6.36 -14.55
C ARG A 81 -18.07 7.50 -13.91
N LEU A 82 -16.89 7.17 -13.41
CA LEU A 82 -15.91 8.13 -12.89
C LEU A 82 -14.82 8.29 -13.94
N ASP A 83 -14.86 9.42 -14.65
CA ASP A 83 -13.85 9.76 -15.66
C ASP A 83 -12.67 10.46 -14.97
N LEU A 84 -11.75 9.66 -14.42
CA LEU A 84 -10.45 10.14 -13.91
C LEU A 84 -9.32 9.50 -14.72
N PRO A 85 -8.24 10.26 -14.97
CA PRO A 85 -7.05 9.69 -15.59
C PRO A 85 -6.41 8.62 -14.70
N LEU A 86 -5.79 7.63 -15.34
CA LEU A 86 -4.89 6.70 -14.65
C LEU A 86 -3.63 7.46 -14.20
N ALA A 87 -3.11 7.09 -13.03
CA ALA A 87 -1.88 7.68 -12.49
C ALA A 87 -0.73 7.59 -13.51
N PRO A 88 0.06 8.68 -13.70
CA PRO A 88 1.25 8.61 -14.53
C PRO A 88 2.26 7.63 -13.93
N ALA A 89 3.04 6.98 -14.79
CA ALA A 89 3.94 5.88 -14.39
C ALA A 89 4.95 6.30 -13.30
N ASP A 90 5.31 7.58 -13.22
CA ASP A 90 6.27 8.12 -12.26
C ASP A 90 5.76 8.16 -10.81
N LEU A 91 4.44 8.29 -10.62
CA LEU A 91 3.82 8.33 -9.29
C LEU A 91 3.39 6.95 -8.79
N GLN A 92 3.39 5.95 -9.67
CA GLN A 92 3.02 4.59 -9.32
C GLN A 92 4.18 3.95 -8.54
N ARG A 93 3.98 3.71 -7.24
CA ARG A 93 4.96 2.99 -6.41
C ARG A 93 5.09 1.55 -6.88
N ARG A 94 6.03 1.31 -7.79
CA ARG A 94 6.43 -0.03 -8.21
C ARG A 94 7.33 -0.62 -7.13
N ILE A 95 6.84 -1.61 -6.41
CA ILE A 95 7.70 -2.45 -5.58
C ILE A 95 8.43 -3.36 -6.57
N TYR A 96 9.60 -2.93 -7.02
CA TYR A 96 10.49 -3.80 -7.78
C TYR A 96 11.15 -4.79 -6.82
N PRO A 97 11.35 -6.06 -7.21
CA PRO A 97 12.35 -6.88 -6.55
C PRO A 97 13.71 -6.15 -6.61
N PRO A 98 14.56 -6.30 -5.58
CA PRO A 98 15.84 -5.60 -5.53
C PRO A 98 16.64 -5.87 -6.81
N PRO A 99 17.25 -4.84 -7.43
CA PRO A 99 18.08 -5.03 -8.63
C PRO A 99 19.26 -5.95 -8.27
N GLY A 100 19.35 -7.09 -8.95
CA GLY A 100 20.23 -8.21 -8.60
C GLY A 100 19.49 -9.49 -8.19
N ALA A 101 18.17 -9.43 -8.01
CA ALA A 101 17.34 -10.62 -8.17
C ALA A 101 17.28 -10.91 -9.66
N ASP A 102 18.13 -11.81 -10.14
CA ASP A 102 18.08 -12.31 -11.50
C ASP A 102 16.63 -12.70 -11.84
N PRO A 103 16.10 -12.36 -13.03
CA PRO A 103 14.89 -13.03 -13.51
C PRO A 103 15.19 -14.53 -13.42
N PRO A 104 14.28 -15.38 -12.89
CA PRO A 104 14.55 -16.80 -12.73
C PRO A 104 14.95 -17.38 -14.09
N THR A 105 16.25 -17.48 -14.30
CA THR A 105 16.85 -18.04 -15.49
C THR A 105 16.98 -19.50 -15.13
N ALA A 106 15.98 -20.27 -15.55
CA ALA A 106 15.81 -21.68 -15.21
C ALA A 106 15.55 -21.95 -13.70
N PRO A 107 14.83 -23.03 -13.37
CA PRO A 107 14.37 -23.28 -12.01
C PRO A 107 15.54 -23.83 -11.17
N GLU A 108 16.30 -22.97 -10.49
CA GLU A 108 16.94 -23.43 -9.25
C GLU A 108 15.83 -23.63 -8.23
N HIS A 109 15.35 -24.87 -8.17
CA HIS A 109 14.36 -25.33 -7.23
C HIS A 109 14.92 -25.20 -5.81
N ASP A 110 14.53 -24.14 -5.09
CA ASP A 110 14.82 -24.01 -3.66
C ASP A 110 14.24 -25.27 -2.97
N PRO A 111 15.08 -26.09 -2.31
CA PRO A 111 14.63 -27.33 -1.65
C PRO A 111 13.60 -27.08 -0.54
N ASN A 112 13.44 -25.83 -0.08
CA ASN A 112 12.41 -25.45 0.89
C ASN A 112 11.12 -24.92 0.24
N GLN A 113 11.10 -24.73 -1.09
CA GLN A 113 9.93 -24.26 -1.82
C GLN A 113 9.20 -25.45 -2.44
N LEU A 114 8.02 -25.79 -1.93
CA LEU A 114 7.13 -26.78 -2.56
C LEU A 114 6.85 -26.37 -4.02
N GLN A 115 7.20 -27.24 -4.97
CA GLN A 115 6.84 -27.07 -6.39
C GLN A 115 5.31 -27.11 -6.53
N MET A 116 4.69 -25.97 -6.86
CA MET A 116 3.23 -25.87 -7.04
C MET A 116 2.75 -26.39 -8.40
N PHE A 117 3.65 -26.49 -9.38
CA PHE A 117 3.37 -27.03 -10.71
C PHE A 117 4.43 -28.08 -11.01
N ALA A 118 4.01 -29.32 -11.27
CA ALA A 118 4.90 -30.33 -11.81
C ALA A 118 5.29 -29.90 -13.22
N ASP A 119 6.57 -30.04 -13.56
CA ASP A 119 7.07 -29.82 -14.93
C ASP A 119 6.64 -31.02 -15.79
N ASP A 120 5.34 -31.08 -16.10
CA ASP A 120 4.82 -32.00 -17.10
C ASP A 120 5.29 -31.47 -18.46
N GLY A 121 6.36 -32.11 -18.97
CA GLY A 121 7.16 -31.66 -20.10
C GLY A 121 6.40 -31.08 -21.28
N ASP A 122 7.04 -30.09 -21.89
CA ASP A 122 6.58 -29.35 -23.06
C ASP A 122 5.92 -30.25 -24.14
N PRO A 123 4.61 -30.09 -24.43
CA PRO A 123 3.91 -30.92 -25.41
C PRO A 123 4.34 -30.66 -26.87
N LEU A 124 5.25 -29.71 -27.12
CA LEU A 124 5.79 -29.40 -28.45
C LEU A 124 7.17 -30.02 -28.73
N ALA A 125 7.77 -30.73 -27.76
CA ALA A 125 9.00 -31.46 -28.01
C ALA A 125 8.72 -32.70 -28.90
N ALA A 126 9.35 -32.75 -30.06
CA ALA A 126 9.20 -33.88 -31.00
C ALA A 126 9.56 -35.21 -30.30
N PRO A 127 8.76 -36.28 -30.48
CA PRO A 127 9.06 -37.57 -29.86
C PRO A 127 10.41 -38.08 -30.35
N ALA A 128 11.24 -38.53 -29.41
CA ALA A 128 12.55 -39.11 -29.69
C ALA A 128 12.45 -40.23 -30.75
N PRO A 129 13.36 -40.32 -31.73
CA PRO A 129 13.32 -41.38 -32.72
C PRO A 129 13.51 -42.74 -32.04
N LEU A 130 12.59 -43.67 -32.32
CA LEU A 130 12.62 -45.03 -31.80
C LEU A 130 13.91 -45.74 -32.23
N THR A 131 14.74 -46.12 -31.27
CA THR A 131 15.88 -47.01 -31.50
C THR A 131 15.35 -48.39 -31.94
N PRO A 132 15.78 -48.95 -33.08
CA PRO A 132 15.37 -50.30 -33.44
C PRO A 132 15.97 -51.31 -32.45
N CYS A 133 15.11 -52.19 -31.91
CA CYS A 133 15.51 -53.31 -31.07
C CYS A 133 16.48 -54.22 -31.86
N PRO A 134 17.68 -54.53 -31.37
CA PRO A 134 18.51 -55.56 -31.97
C PRO A 134 17.90 -56.93 -31.69
N GLY A 135 17.54 -57.65 -32.75
CA GLY A 135 17.24 -59.08 -32.69
C GLY A 135 18.49 -59.89 -32.97
N GLU A 136 18.88 -60.73 -32.01
CA GLU A 136 19.18 -62.17 -32.12
C GLU A 136 19.35 -62.76 -30.71
#